data_AF-K1RVG1-F1
#
_entry.id   AF-K1RVG1-F1
#
_cell.length_a   1.000
_cell.length_b   1.000
_cell.length_c   1.000
_cell.angle_alpha   90.00
_cell.angle_beta   90.00
_cell.angle_gamma   90.00
#
_symmetry.space_group_name_H-M   'P 1'
#
loop_
_entity.id
_entity.type
_entity.pdbx_description
1 polymer ?
#
loop_
_entity_poly.entity_id
_entity_poly.type
_entity_poly.pdbx_seq_one_letter_code
_entity_poly.pdbx_strand_id
1 'polypeptide(L)'
;MARVYNFSAGPAVLPEEVLQEAADEMLDYRGTGMSVMEMSHRSKAYDTIIKEAEADLRELMNIPDNYKVLFLQGGASQQFAMIPMNLMKNRVADYIVTGQWAKKA
;
A
#
# COMPACT_ATOMS: atom_id res chain seq x y z
N MET A 1 -4.95 27.10 14.30
CA MET A 1 -3.47 27.02 14.24
C MET A 1 -3.07 26.67 12.83
N ALA A 2 -1.93 27.14 12.32
CA ALA A 2 -1.46 26.78 10.98
C ALA A 2 -0.94 25.33 10.95
N ARG A 3 -1.10 24.64 9.82
CA ARG A 3 -0.58 23.27 9.61
C ARG A 3 0.96 23.28 9.67
N VAL A 4 1.53 22.30 10.36
CA VAL A 4 2.99 22.18 10.56
C VAL A 4 3.66 21.66 9.29
N TYR A 5 4.83 22.22 8.94
CA TYR A 5 5.69 21.64 7.92
C TYR A 5 6.33 20.34 8.43
N ASN A 6 5.90 19.22 7.86
CA ASN A 6 6.40 17.90 8.22
C ASN A 6 7.31 17.36 7.11
N PHE A 7 8.61 17.23 7.41
CA PHE A 7 9.65 16.70 6.51
C PHE A 7 10.08 15.27 6.85
N SER A 8 9.22 14.47 7.48
CA SER A 8 9.54 13.09 7.86
C SER A 8 9.82 12.21 6.64
N ALA A 9 10.81 11.32 6.75
CA ALA A 9 11.24 10.42 5.67
C ALA A 9 10.42 9.11 5.57
N GLY A 10 9.51 8.85 6.52
CA GLY A 10 8.71 7.62 6.58
C GLY A 10 8.38 7.19 8.02
N PRO A 11 7.09 7.03 8.41
CA PRO A 11 5.89 7.50 7.71
C PRO A 11 5.96 9.00 7.38
N ALA A 12 5.30 9.43 6.31
CA ALA A 12 5.39 10.79 5.77
C ALA A 12 4.04 11.52 5.81
N VAL A 13 4.03 12.78 5.39
CA VAL A 13 2.81 13.60 5.32
C VAL A 13 1.83 13.06 4.28
N LEU A 14 0.54 13.03 4.63
CA LEU A 14 -0.56 12.73 3.70
C LEU A 14 -1.20 14.03 3.17
N PRO A 15 -1.79 14.00 1.96
CA PRO A 15 -2.64 15.09 1.49
C PRO A 15 -3.74 15.43 2.51
N GLU A 16 -4.04 16.71 2.67
CA GLU A 16 -5.03 17.17 3.65
C GLU A 16 -6.44 16.66 3.36
N GLU A 17 -6.83 16.66 2.09
CA GLU A 17 -8.14 16.17 1.63
C GLU A 17 -8.38 14.70 2.01
N VAL A 18 -7.37 13.84 1.91
CA VAL A 18 -7.46 12.42 2.29
C VAL A 18 -7.66 12.25 3.79
N LEU A 19 -6.97 13.07 4.60
CA LEU A 19 -7.14 13.05 6.05
C LEU A 19 -8.52 13.54 6.46
N GLN A 20 -9.04 14.55 5.76
CA GLN A 20 -10.36 15.10 6.03
C GLN A 20 -11.46 14.08 5.69
N GLU A 21 -11.40 13.45 4.51
CA GLU A 21 -12.34 12.40 4.12
C GLU A 21 -12.32 11.23 5.12
N ALA A 22 -11.13 10.74 5.49
CA ALA A 22 -11.01 9.66 6.47
C ALA A 22 -11.54 10.05 7.86
N ALA A 23 -11.41 11.32 8.26
CA ALA A 23 -11.96 11.82 9.52
C ALA A 23 -13.48 11.92 9.47
N ASP A 24 -14.04 12.43 8.37
CA ASP A 24 -15.49 12.59 8.17
C ASP A 24 -16.19 11.22 8.11
N GLU A 25 -15.53 10.21 7.54
CA GLU A 25 -16.06 8.84 7.39
C GLU A 25 -15.66 7.88 8.52
N MET A 26 -14.93 8.35 9.55
CA MET A 26 -14.32 7.49 10.57
C MET A 26 -15.31 6.56 11.28
N LEU A 27 -16.51 7.06 11.58
CA LEU A 27 -17.56 6.33 12.30
C LEU A 27 -18.61 5.70 11.37
N ASP A 28 -18.73 6.22 10.15
CA ASP A 28 -19.69 5.74 9.16
C ASP A 28 -19.11 5.92 7.76
N TYR A 29 -18.50 4.86 7.24
CA TYR A 29 -17.98 4.87 5.88
C TYR A 29 -19.14 4.85 4.89
N ARG A 30 -19.27 5.92 4.11
CA ARG A 30 -20.24 6.06 3.01
C ARG A 30 -21.67 5.60 3.36
N GLY A 31 -22.13 5.83 4.59
CA GLY A 31 -23.49 5.49 5.04
C GLY A 31 -23.73 4.01 5.29
N THR A 32 -22.68 3.22 5.49
CA THR A 32 -22.79 1.79 5.85
C THR A 32 -23.22 1.56 7.30
N GLY A 33 -23.21 2.61 8.13
CA GLY A 33 -23.49 2.55 9.56
C GLY A 33 -22.35 1.94 10.39
N MET A 34 -21.15 1.82 9.82
CA MET A 34 -19.96 1.25 10.49
C MET A 34 -18.67 1.88 9.97
N SER A 35 -17.62 1.83 10.80
CA SER A 35 -16.29 2.23 10.40
C SER A 35 -15.70 1.25 9.38
N VAL A 36 -14.84 1.72 8.47
CA VAL A 36 -14.07 0.85 7.57
C VAL A 36 -13.26 -0.20 8.34
N MET A 37 -12.82 0.13 9.56
CA MET A 37 -12.05 -0.78 10.42
C MET A 37 -12.88 -1.93 11.01
N GLU A 38 -14.21 -1.82 11.00
CA GLU A 38 -15.14 -2.84 11.51
C GLU A 38 -15.67 -3.75 10.39
N MET A 39 -15.42 -3.38 9.12
CA MET A 39 -15.91 -4.13 7.97
C MET A 39 -15.23 -5.48 7.82
N SER A 40 -16.01 -6.48 7.43
CA SER A 40 -15.43 -7.70 6.88
C SER A 40 -14.68 -7.39 5.59
N HIS A 41 -13.44 -7.85 5.49
CA HIS A 41 -12.61 -7.80 4.28
C HIS A 41 -13.22 -8.57 3.08
N ARG A 42 -14.32 -9.30 3.30
CA ARG A 42 -15.08 -10.02 2.26
C ARG A 42 -16.43 -9.37 1.96
N SER A 43 -16.77 -8.28 2.64
CA SER A 43 -18.00 -7.54 2.38
C SER A 43 -17.92 -6.84 1.02
N LYS A 44 -19.07 -6.59 0.39
CA LYS A 44 -19.14 -5.82 -0.87
C LYS A 44 -18.59 -4.41 -0.72
N ALA A 45 -18.78 -3.80 0.46
CA ALA A 45 -18.26 -2.47 0.78
C ALA A 45 -16.72 -2.47 0.72
N TYR A 46 -16.06 -3.38 1.43
CA TYR A 46 -14.60 -3.49 1.39
C TYR A 46 -14.06 -3.96 0.04
N ASP A 47 -14.75 -4.88 -0.63
CA ASP A 47 -14.38 -5.35 -1.98
C ASP A 47 -14.32 -4.20 -2.98
N THR A 48 -15.20 -3.20 -2.85
CA THR A 48 -15.15 -1.97 -3.65
C THR A 48 -13.88 -1.18 -3.36
N ILE A 49 -13.55 -0.94 -2.09
CA ILE A 49 -12.33 -0.20 -1.68
C ILE A 49 -11.07 -0.82 -2.28
N ILE A 50 -10.88 -2.13 -2.12
CA ILE A 50 -9.64 -2.78 -2.55
C ILE A 50 -9.52 -2.86 -4.09
N LYS A 51 -10.66 -2.96 -4.79
CA LYS A 51 -10.68 -2.98 -6.26
C LYS A 51 -10.46 -1.59 -6.86
N GLU A 52 -11.05 -0.56 -6.27
CA GLU A 52 -10.80 0.84 -6.65
C GLU A 52 -9.31 1.15 -6.45
N ALA A 53 -8.74 0.81 -5.30
CA ALA A 53 -7.30 1.00 -5.05
C ALA A 53 -6.39 0.25 -6.04
N GLU A 54 -6.74 -0.99 -6.44
CA GLU A 54 -6.00 -1.69 -7.50
C GLU A 54 -6.16 -1.00 -8.86
N ALA A 55 -7.39 -0.60 -9.23
CA ALA A 55 -7.68 0.03 -10.51
C ALA A 55 -6.96 1.37 -10.65
N ASP A 56 -7.03 2.23 -9.64
CA ASP A 56 -6.36 3.53 -9.60
C ASP A 56 -4.84 3.36 -9.75
N LEU A 57 -4.24 2.39 -9.04
CA LEU A 57 -2.82 2.12 -9.15
C LEU A 57 -2.44 1.65 -10.56
N ARG A 58 -3.27 0.80 -11.18
CA ARG A 58 -3.05 0.32 -12.55
C ARG A 58 -3.13 1.46 -13.56
N GLU A 59 -4.09 2.36 -13.41
CA GLU A 59 -4.25 3.53 -14.26
C GLU A 59 -3.05 4.48 -14.12
N LEU A 60 -2.72 4.90 -12.89
CA LEU A 60 -1.64 5.84 -12.62
C LEU A 60 -0.27 5.35 -13.11
N MET A 61 -0.01 4.04 -12.98
CA MET A 61 1.27 3.44 -13.31
C MET A 61 1.29 2.71 -14.67
N ASN A 62 0.18 2.74 -15.42
CA ASN A 62 0.01 2.02 -16.68
C ASN A 62 0.36 0.52 -16.58
N ILE A 63 -0.14 -0.18 -15.57
CA ILE A 63 0.19 -1.58 -15.31
C ILE A 63 -0.63 -2.51 -16.23
N PRO A 64 0.00 -3.33 -17.09
CA PRO A 64 -0.72 -4.22 -18.00
C PRO A 64 -1.34 -5.44 -17.30
N ASP A 65 -2.29 -6.09 -17.97
CA ASP A 65 -3.09 -7.20 -17.42
C ASP A 65 -2.28 -8.47 -17.10
N ASN A 66 -1.11 -8.62 -17.73
CA ASN A 66 -0.18 -9.72 -17.47
C ASN A 66 0.64 -9.54 -16.18
N TYR A 67 0.46 -8.43 -15.46
CA TYR A 67 1.00 -8.20 -14.11
C TYR A 67 -0.10 -8.26 -13.05
N LYS A 68 0.26 -8.70 -11.84
CA LYS A 68 -0.64 -8.76 -10.67
C LYS A 68 -0.22 -7.74 -9.63
N VAL A 69 -1.20 -7.04 -9.06
CA VAL A 69 -1.03 -6.13 -7.93
C VAL A 69 -1.35 -6.91 -6.65
N LEU A 70 -0.47 -6.86 -5.66
CA LEU A 70 -0.63 -7.56 -4.39
C LEU A 70 -0.50 -6.56 -3.23
N PHE A 71 -1.51 -6.52 -2.36
CA PHE A 71 -1.47 -5.76 -1.11
C PHE A 71 -1.05 -6.68 0.04
N LEU A 72 0.22 -6.56 0.47
CA LEU A 72 0.84 -7.46 1.44
C LEU A 72 1.29 -6.72 2.70
N GLN A 73 1.32 -7.44 3.83
CA GLN A 73 1.85 -6.94 5.10
C GLN A 73 3.38 -7.06 5.17
N GLY A 74 3.96 -6.50 6.24
CA GLY A 74 5.38 -6.61 6.61
C GLY A 74 6.37 -5.70 5.87
N GLY A 75 5.86 -4.86 4.96
CA GLY A 75 6.62 -3.80 4.32
C GLY A 75 7.73 -4.29 3.38
N ALA A 76 8.54 -3.34 2.89
CA ALA A 76 9.61 -3.63 1.92
C ALA A 76 10.64 -4.63 2.47
N SER A 77 10.97 -4.55 3.76
CA SER A 77 11.95 -5.44 4.40
C SER A 77 11.55 -6.92 4.33
N GLN A 78 10.25 -7.26 4.43
CA GLN A 78 9.82 -8.66 4.27
C GLN A 78 10.02 -9.15 2.83
N GLN A 79 9.90 -8.26 1.84
CA GLN A 79 10.09 -8.62 0.44
C GLN A 79 11.53 -9.01 0.10
N PHE A 80 12.53 -8.53 0.86
CA PHE A 80 13.92 -8.98 0.74
C PHE A 80 14.05 -10.51 0.91
N ALA A 81 13.22 -11.12 1.76
CA ALA A 81 13.15 -12.57 1.90
C ALA A 81 12.17 -13.21 0.90
N MET A 82 10.98 -12.65 0.72
CA MET A 82 9.93 -13.28 -0.11
C MET A 82 10.31 -13.40 -1.58
N ILE A 83 11.04 -12.42 -2.14
CA ILE A 83 11.46 -12.43 -3.55
C ILE A 83 12.35 -13.65 -3.85
N PRO A 84 13.51 -13.86 -3.18
CA PRO A 84 14.34 -15.02 -3.46
C PRO A 84 13.66 -16.35 -3.09
N MET A 85 12.82 -16.40 -2.05
CA MET A 85 12.08 -17.61 -1.68
C MET A 85 11.14 -18.11 -2.78
N ASN A 86 10.59 -17.21 -3.61
CA ASN A 86 9.67 -17.56 -4.70
C ASN A 86 10.35 -17.65 -6.06
N LEU A 87 11.34 -16.80 -6.35
CA LEU A 87 11.86 -16.60 -7.70
C LEU A 87 13.28 -17.15 -7.93
N MET A 88 14.06 -17.43 -6.88
CA MET A 88 15.43 -17.91 -7.03
C MET A 88 15.45 -19.38 -7.46
N LYS A 89 15.93 -19.65 -8.68
CA LYS A 89 15.99 -21.02 -9.23
C LYS A 89 17.35 -21.69 -9.04
N ASN A 90 18.44 -20.95 -9.19
CA ASN A 90 19.80 -21.52 -9.35
C ASN A 90 20.74 -21.23 -8.17
N ARG A 91 20.20 -20.90 -6.99
CA ARG A 91 20.95 -20.53 -5.76
C ARG A 91 21.91 -19.33 -5.89
N VAL A 92 21.86 -18.63 -7.02
CA VAL A 92 22.61 -17.39 -7.30
C VAL A 92 21.61 -16.35 -7.79
N ALA A 93 21.76 -15.11 -7.33
CA ALA A 93 20.97 -13.96 -7.72
C ALA A 93 21.88 -12.73 -7.82
N ASP A 94 21.65 -11.89 -8.82
CA ASP A 94 22.41 -10.68 -9.07
C ASP A 94 21.77 -9.48 -8.35
N TYR A 95 22.59 -8.71 -7.63
CA TYR A 95 22.16 -7.50 -6.90
C TYR A 95 23.03 -6.30 -7.30
N ILE A 96 22.38 -5.19 -7.66
CA ILE A 96 23.06 -3.91 -7.92
C ILE A 96 23.02 -3.07 -6.64
N VAL A 97 24.17 -2.94 -5.98
CA VAL A 97 24.26 -2.27 -4.67
C VAL A 97 24.52 -0.77 -4.83
N THR A 98 23.49 0.05 -4.62
CA THR A 98 23.57 1.52 -4.75
C THR A 98 23.35 2.28 -3.43
N GLY A 99 23.10 1.58 -2.32
CA GLY A 99 22.87 2.20 -1.02
C GLY A 99 22.52 1.23 0.08
N GLN A 100 22.14 1.76 1.25
CA GLN A 100 21.87 0.96 2.45
C GLN A 100 20.73 -0.03 2.27
N TRP A 101 19.68 0.31 1.52
CA TRP A 101 18.58 -0.61 1.25
C TRP A 101 19.00 -1.79 0.39
N ALA A 102 19.76 -1.54 -0.68
CA ALA A 102 20.27 -2.59 -1.56
C ALA A 102 21.29 -3.50 -0.87
N LYS A 103 22.03 -3.00 0.12
CA LYS A 103 22.95 -3.81 0.94
C LYS A 103 22.23 -4.70 1.97
N LYS A 104 21.01 -4.33 2.37
CA LYS A 104 20.18 -5.09 3.32
C LYS A 104 19.34 -6.16 2.62
N ALA A 105 19.02 -5.95 1.35
CA ALA A 105 18.32 -6.90 0.48
C ALA A 105 19.25 -8.06 0.10
#